data_AF-A0A9D6Y6F2-F1
#
_entry.id   AF-A0A9D6Y6F2-F1
#
_cell.length_a   1.000
_cell.length_b   1.000
_cell.length_c   1.000
_cell.angle_alpha   90.00
_cell.angle_beta   90.00
_cell.angle_gamma   90.00
#
_symmetry.space_group_name_H-M   'P 1'
#
loop_
_entity.id
_entity.type
_entity.pdbx_description
1 polymer ?
#
loop_
_entity_poly.entity_id
_entity_poly.type
_entity_poly.pdbx_seq_one_letter_code
_entity_poly.pdbx_strand_id
1 'polypeptide(L)'
;MSLAGHSYAEKRDNRRMALLAGKTGGTVWLISAAAVIVAATLAAVHRWSLLVREAPATSPATVAVAQPASRQLEARPPSLPQGEADGADAVAPCSPTGEGPAAFARRREAPAADPEALATLSLAHEQETRGDFKEAEQAYRSLLEASWSNAQAHAGLGRLLSRRGELQEAEEHLQRAALLQPGDARTRLDLAAVQVWLLRYSSARQQIQAVVEAEPEGAHADGARTLLQLVDALDAPAEP
;
A
#
# COMPACT_ATOMS: atom_id res chain seq x y z
N MET A 1 -43.58 90.79 -13.11
CA MET A 1 -43.93 89.36 -13.17
C MET A 1 -42.94 88.72 -14.12
N SER A 2 -42.03 87.93 -13.55
CA SER A 2 -40.62 87.92 -13.92
C SER A 2 -40.09 86.50 -13.91
N LEU A 3 -39.40 86.16 -15.01
CA LEU A 3 -38.30 85.21 -15.17
C LEU A 3 -38.61 83.75 -14.79
N ALA A 4 -39.19 82.95 -15.70
CA ALA A 4 -38.55 82.35 -16.89
C ALA A 4 -37.40 81.40 -16.51
N GLY A 5 -37.75 80.11 -16.46
CA GLY A 5 -36.85 79.03 -16.11
C GLY A 5 -35.89 78.69 -17.24
N HIS A 6 -34.60 78.63 -16.88
CA HIS A 6 -33.59 77.82 -17.56
C HIS A 6 -32.53 77.43 -16.53
N SER A 7 -32.78 76.38 -15.77
CA SER A 7 -31.75 75.69 -14.98
C SER A 7 -31.81 74.19 -15.27
N TYR A 8 -31.65 73.85 -16.54
CA TYR A 8 -31.66 72.48 -17.06
C TYR A 8 -30.77 72.42 -18.31
N ALA A 9 -29.47 72.69 -18.19
CA ALA A 9 -28.52 72.44 -19.28
C ALA A 9 -27.08 72.09 -18.87
N GLU A 10 -26.61 72.45 -17.67
CA GLU A 10 -25.15 72.44 -17.40
C GLU A 10 -24.65 71.27 -16.54
N LYS A 11 -25.46 70.21 -16.36
CA LYS A 11 -25.09 69.05 -15.51
C LYS A 11 -24.98 67.72 -16.26
N ARG A 12 -24.94 67.74 -17.60
CA ARG A 12 -24.98 66.53 -18.43
C ARG A 12 -23.68 66.16 -19.14
N ASP A 13 -22.66 67.02 -19.16
CA ASP A 13 -21.41 66.73 -19.87
C ASP A 13 -20.28 66.18 -19.00
N ASN A 14 -20.25 66.43 -17.69
CA ASN A 14 -19.19 65.90 -16.82
C ASN A 14 -19.36 64.43 -16.38
N ARG A 15 -20.47 63.76 -16.74
CA ARG A 15 -20.68 62.32 -16.44
C ARG A 15 -20.36 61.39 -17.61
N ARG A 16 -20.10 61.92 -18.81
CA ARG A 16 -19.77 61.09 -19.98
C ARG A 16 -18.28 60.91 -20.23
N MET A 17 -17.42 61.68 -19.56
CA MET A 17 -15.95 61.56 -19.69
C MET A 17 -15.26 60.75 -18.58
N ALA A 18 -16.00 60.29 -17.54
CA ALA A 18 -15.39 59.63 -16.37
C ALA A 18 -15.60 58.10 -16.29
N LEU A 19 -16.26 57.46 -17.27
CA LEU A 19 -16.58 56.02 -17.21
C LEU A 19 -15.99 55.21 -18.39
N LEU A 20 -14.90 55.70 -18.99
CA LEU A 20 -14.05 54.91 -19.91
C LEU A 20 -12.67 54.57 -19.32
N ALA A 21 -12.42 54.86 -18.04
CA ALA A 21 -11.13 54.64 -17.39
C ALA A 21 -11.14 53.52 -16.33
N GLY A 22 -11.94 52.46 -16.52
CA GLY A 22 -12.21 51.48 -15.45
C GLY A 22 -12.10 50.00 -15.79
N LYS A 23 -11.54 49.58 -16.94
CA LYS A 23 -11.56 48.14 -17.30
C LYS A 23 -10.29 47.53 -17.90
N THR A 24 -9.19 48.27 -18.00
CA THR A 24 -7.91 47.73 -18.52
C THR A 24 -6.77 47.73 -17.50
N GLY A 25 -6.94 48.33 -16.31
CA GLY A 25 -5.90 48.35 -15.28
C GLY A 25 -5.70 47.01 -14.54
N GLY A 26 -6.75 46.20 -14.39
CA GLY A 26 -6.68 44.96 -13.59
C GLY A 26 -6.06 43.76 -14.32
N THR A 27 -6.25 43.64 -15.63
CA THR A 27 -5.68 42.55 -16.43
C THR A 27 -4.21 42.75 -16.72
N VAL A 28 -3.75 44.00 -16.86
CA VAL A 28 -2.31 44.31 -17.02
C VAL A 28 -1.54 43.95 -15.75
N TRP A 29 -2.09 44.19 -14.55
CA TRP A 29 -1.46 43.78 -13.29
C TRP A 29 -1.34 42.26 -13.11
N LEU A 30 -2.35 41.49 -13.54
CA LEU A 30 -2.31 40.02 -13.45
C LEU A 30 -1.32 39.38 -14.44
N ILE A 31 -1.23 39.92 -15.66
CA ILE A 31 -0.27 39.43 -16.66
C ILE A 31 1.17 39.78 -16.25
N SER A 32 1.40 40.96 -15.67
CA SER A 32 2.72 41.33 -15.13
C SER A 32 3.12 40.46 -13.92
N ALA A 33 2.19 40.15 -13.01
CA ALA A 33 2.48 39.30 -11.86
C ALA A 33 2.83 37.85 -12.26
N ALA A 34 2.12 37.28 -13.25
CA ALA A 34 2.42 35.96 -13.78
C ALA A 34 3.80 35.90 -14.48
N ALA A 35 4.16 36.94 -15.24
CA ALA A 35 5.47 37.03 -15.89
C ALA A 35 6.64 37.09 -14.89
N VAL A 36 6.47 37.77 -13.76
CA VAL A 36 7.48 37.83 -12.69
C VAL A 36 7.67 36.47 -12.00
N ILE A 37 6.59 35.72 -11.77
CA ILE A 37 6.68 34.37 -11.17
C ILE A 37 7.40 33.40 -12.11
N VAL A 38 7.08 33.43 -13.41
CA VAL A 38 7.75 32.57 -14.42
C VAL A 38 9.23 32.94 -14.58
N ALA A 39 9.57 34.23 -14.54
CA ALA A 39 10.98 34.66 -14.58
C ALA A 39 11.76 34.23 -13.33
N ALA A 40 11.14 34.26 -12.14
CA ALA A 40 11.77 33.83 -10.90
C ALA A 40 12.05 32.32 -10.86
N THR A 41 11.13 31.49 -11.39
CA THR A 41 11.33 30.03 -11.44
C THR A 41 12.38 29.63 -12.47
N LEU A 42 12.42 30.27 -13.63
CA LEU A 42 13.48 30.06 -14.63
C LEU A 42 14.86 30.49 -14.10
N ALA A 43 14.95 31.60 -13.37
CA ALA A 43 16.20 32.04 -12.75
C ALA A 43 16.69 31.07 -11.67
N ALA A 44 15.78 30.47 -10.89
CA ALA A 44 16.12 29.46 -9.88
C ALA A 44 16.64 28.16 -10.53
N VAL A 45 16.00 27.69 -11.59
CA VAL A 45 16.44 26.50 -12.34
C VAL A 45 17.77 26.75 -13.05
N HIS A 46 17.97 27.93 -13.64
CA HIS A 46 19.22 28.28 -14.30
C HIS A 46 20.37 28.45 -13.29
N ARG A 47 20.10 29.04 -12.12
CA ARG A 47 21.09 29.16 -11.03
C ARG A 47 21.47 27.79 -10.46
N TRP A 48 20.52 26.86 -10.29
CA TRP A 48 20.82 25.49 -9.88
C TRP A 48 21.64 24.73 -10.94
N SER A 49 21.32 24.92 -12.22
CA SER A 49 22.10 24.40 -13.35
C SER A 49 23.55 24.92 -13.37
N LEU A 50 23.81 26.15 -12.94
CA LEU A 50 25.17 26.69 -12.87
C LEU A 50 25.93 26.13 -11.66
N LEU A 51 25.26 25.96 -10.52
CA LEU A 51 25.86 25.37 -9.32
C LEU A 51 26.29 23.91 -9.51
N VAL A 52 25.57 23.13 -10.32
CA VAL A 52 25.96 21.75 -10.66
C VAL A 52 27.19 21.71 -11.60
N ARG A 53 27.43 22.77 -12.39
CA ARG A 53 28.57 22.85 -13.32
C ARG A 53 29.85 23.37 -12.69
N GLU A 54 29.76 24.14 -11.60
CA GLU A 54 30.90 24.72 -10.89
C GLU A 54 31.44 23.86 -9.75
N ALA A 55 30.89 22.65 -9.53
CA ALA A 55 31.48 21.71 -8.59
C ALA A 55 32.93 21.39 -9.02
N PRO A 56 33.94 21.74 -8.20
CA PRO A 56 35.33 21.53 -8.57
C PRO A 56 35.60 20.03 -8.71
N ALA A 57 36.16 19.63 -9.86
CA ALA A 57 36.71 18.31 -10.06
C ALA A 57 37.87 18.08 -9.08
N THR A 58 37.58 17.54 -7.90
CA THR A 58 38.62 16.99 -7.02
C THR A 58 39.07 15.68 -7.64
N SER A 59 40.28 15.72 -8.20
CA SER A 59 41.05 14.56 -8.66
C SER A 59 41.10 13.47 -7.57
N PRO A 60 40.95 12.17 -7.93
CA PRO A 60 40.99 11.09 -6.97
C PRO A 60 42.45 10.72 -6.67
N ALA A 61 42.93 11.01 -5.46
CA ALA A 61 44.18 10.47 -4.95
C ALA A 61 44.02 9.98 -3.50
N THR A 62 43.86 8.65 -3.42
CA THR A 62 44.44 7.76 -2.40
C THR A 62 43.92 7.85 -0.95
N VAL A 63 42.85 7.08 -0.67
CA VAL A 63 42.79 6.30 0.58
C VAL A 63 42.70 4.83 0.18
N ALA A 64 43.72 4.07 0.56
CA ALA A 64 43.87 2.66 0.26
C ALA A 64 42.77 1.83 0.93
N VAL A 65 41.96 1.18 0.10
CA VAL A 65 41.16 0.00 0.49
C VAL A 65 41.71 -1.16 -0.31
N ALA A 66 42.27 -2.14 0.39
CA ALA A 66 42.77 -3.38 -0.20
C ALA A 66 41.59 -4.18 -0.78
N GLN A 67 41.64 -4.46 -2.08
CA GLN A 67 40.88 -5.53 -2.71
C GLN A 67 41.76 -6.78 -2.83
N PRO A 68 41.24 -8.00 -2.60
CA PRO A 68 41.77 -9.18 -3.23
C PRO A 68 41.02 -9.51 -4.52
N ALA A 69 41.82 -9.91 -5.51
CA ALA A 69 41.51 -10.09 -6.90
C ALA A 69 40.40 -11.12 -7.20
N SER A 70 39.52 -10.74 -8.12
CA SER A 70 38.73 -11.66 -8.94
C SER A 70 39.64 -12.37 -9.95
N ARG A 71 39.76 -13.69 -9.84
CA ARG A 71 40.18 -14.55 -10.97
C ARG A 71 38.93 -15.22 -11.56
N GLN A 72 38.69 -14.93 -12.83
CA GLN A 72 37.72 -15.60 -13.70
C GLN A 72 38.01 -17.12 -13.68
N LEU A 73 36.96 -17.94 -13.59
CA LEU A 73 36.99 -19.31 -14.10
C LEU A 73 35.60 -19.67 -14.63
N GLU A 74 35.57 -19.97 -15.93
CA GLU A 74 34.42 -20.39 -16.71
C GLU A 74 33.77 -21.66 -16.12
N ALA A 75 32.45 -21.65 -15.98
CA ALA A 75 31.70 -22.86 -15.64
C ALA A 75 31.45 -23.68 -16.92
N ARG A 76 32.26 -24.74 -17.10
CA ARG A 76 31.99 -25.88 -17.98
C ARG A 76 31.32 -26.99 -17.14
N PRO A 77 30.25 -27.65 -17.62
CA PRO A 77 29.54 -28.66 -16.81
C PRO A 77 30.36 -29.97 -16.74
N PRO A 78 30.46 -30.63 -15.58
CA PRO A 78 31.09 -31.93 -15.51
C PRO A 78 30.10 -33.08 -15.69
N SER A 79 30.43 -33.92 -16.66
CA SER A 79 29.95 -35.29 -16.87
C SER A 79 30.31 -36.22 -15.71
N LEU A 80 29.43 -37.18 -15.42
CA LEU A 80 29.64 -38.31 -14.50
C LEU A 80 30.90 -39.14 -14.86
N PRO A 81 31.60 -39.69 -13.85
CA PRO A 81 31.93 -41.12 -13.93
C PRO A 81 31.84 -41.88 -12.59
N GLN A 82 31.80 -43.19 -12.74
CA GLN A 82 31.63 -44.25 -11.74
C GLN A 82 32.93 -44.70 -11.07
N GLY A 83 32.77 -45.41 -9.94
CA GLY A 83 33.72 -46.37 -9.34
C GLY A 83 34.84 -45.72 -8.53
N GLU A 84 35.43 -46.31 -7.49
CA GLU A 84 35.20 -47.53 -6.72
C GLU A 84 36.17 -47.43 -5.51
N ALA A 85 35.82 -48.06 -4.40
CA ALA A 85 36.71 -48.62 -3.37
C ALA A 85 37.74 -47.76 -2.59
N ASP A 86 37.62 -47.88 -1.26
CA ASP A 86 38.67 -48.15 -0.27
C ASP A 86 38.91 -47.10 0.83
N GLY A 87 38.97 -47.62 2.06
CA GLY A 87 39.78 -47.03 3.13
C GLY A 87 39.00 -46.57 4.36
N ALA A 88 39.08 -47.36 5.42
CA ALA A 88 38.59 -47.10 6.76
C ALA A 88 39.17 -45.80 7.37
N ASP A 89 38.36 -45.06 8.13
CA ASP A 89 38.55 -44.98 9.58
C ASP A 89 37.38 -44.27 10.29
N ALA A 90 37.19 -44.71 11.53
CA ALA A 90 35.97 -44.67 12.31
C ALA A 90 35.54 -43.30 12.85
N VAL A 91 34.23 -43.01 12.76
CA VAL A 91 33.44 -42.43 13.86
C VAL A 91 32.00 -43.01 13.77
N ALA A 92 31.54 -43.66 14.83
CA ALA A 92 30.14 -44.05 15.06
C ALA A 92 29.60 -43.29 16.30
N PRO A 93 28.29 -43.24 16.58
CA PRO A 93 27.14 -43.14 15.67
C PRO A 93 26.18 -41.98 16.09
N CYS A 94 25.47 -41.37 15.15
CA CYS A 94 24.17 -40.75 15.45
C CYS A 94 23.11 -41.38 14.54
N SER A 95 22.35 -42.30 15.12
CA SER A 95 21.19 -42.94 14.49
C SER A 95 19.92 -42.09 14.74
N PRO A 96 18.75 -42.49 14.24
CA PRO A 96 18.03 -41.74 13.22
C PRO A 96 16.73 -41.17 13.80
N THR A 97 16.58 -39.86 13.85
CA THR A 97 15.27 -39.26 14.11
C THR A 97 14.81 -38.55 12.86
N GLY A 98 14.07 -39.33 12.06
CA GLY A 98 13.24 -38.81 11.00
C GLY A 98 12.19 -37.88 11.59
N GLU A 99 12.36 -36.59 11.35
CA GLU A 99 11.26 -35.65 11.31
C GLU A 99 10.89 -35.45 9.84
N GLY A 100 10.26 -36.48 9.29
CA GLY A 100 9.39 -36.31 8.13
C GLY A 100 8.15 -35.46 8.50
N PRO A 101 7.19 -35.28 7.57
CA PRO A 101 6.10 -34.27 7.60
C PRO A 101 5.09 -34.33 8.78
N ALA A 102 5.41 -35.02 9.87
CA ALA A 102 4.66 -35.07 11.12
C ALA A 102 4.67 -33.74 11.91
N ALA A 103 5.54 -32.78 11.58
CA ALA A 103 5.51 -31.43 12.16
C ALA A 103 4.19 -30.68 11.87
N PHE A 104 3.52 -31.01 10.75
CA PHE A 104 2.21 -30.45 10.39
C PHE A 104 1.03 -31.30 10.85
N ALA A 105 1.28 -32.51 11.37
CA ALA A 105 0.25 -33.50 11.71
C ALA A 105 -0.10 -33.54 13.21
N ARG A 106 0.15 -32.47 13.96
CA ARG A 106 -0.45 -32.27 15.28
C ARG A 106 -1.43 -31.11 15.21
N ARG A 107 -2.66 -31.43 14.81
CA ARG A 107 -3.86 -30.75 15.32
C ARG A 107 -3.92 -31.03 16.81
N ARG A 108 -3.08 -30.36 17.59
CA ARG A 108 -3.19 -30.28 19.04
C ARG A 108 -4.05 -29.08 19.32
N GLU A 109 -5.16 -29.33 19.99
CA GLU A 109 -6.13 -28.39 20.53
C GLU A 109 -5.52 -26.99 20.69
N ALA A 110 -6.10 -26.01 20.01
CA ALA A 110 -5.77 -24.62 20.27
C ALA A 110 -5.88 -24.43 21.79
N PRO A 111 -4.85 -23.88 22.46
CA PRO A 111 -4.94 -23.64 23.89
C PRO A 111 -6.23 -22.88 24.14
N ALA A 112 -7.01 -23.29 25.15
CA ALA A 112 -8.21 -22.58 25.55
C ALA A 112 -7.88 -21.09 25.58
N ALA A 113 -8.58 -20.31 24.75
CA ALA A 113 -8.21 -18.92 24.53
C ALA A 113 -8.17 -18.21 25.90
N ASP A 114 -7.03 -17.58 26.18
CA ASP A 114 -6.84 -16.85 27.42
C ASP A 114 -8.02 -15.88 27.61
N PRO A 115 -8.76 -15.94 28.73
CA PRO A 115 -9.87 -15.03 28.98
C PRO A 115 -9.49 -13.56 28.81
N GLU A 116 -8.25 -13.19 29.13
CA GLU A 116 -7.73 -11.84 28.93
C GLU A 116 -7.59 -11.49 27.44
N ALA A 117 -7.12 -12.44 26.62
CA ALA A 117 -7.04 -12.28 25.17
C ALA A 117 -8.44 -12.16 24.54
N LEU A 118 -9.41 -12.96 25.00
CA LEU A 118 -10.80 -12.87 24.53
C LEU A 118 -11.44 -11.52 24.90
N ALA A 119 -11.18 -11.02 26.11
CA ALA A 119 -11.66 -9.72 26.55
C ALA A 119 -11.04 -8.57 25.72
N THR A 120 -9.72 -8.62 25.50
CA THR A 120 -9.00 -7.63 24.68
C THR A 120 -9.49 -7.63 23.24
N LEU A 121 -9.78 -8.81 22.69
CA LEU A 121 -10.32 -8.96 21.34
C LEU A 121 -11.75 -8.43 21.21
N SER A 122 -12.58 -8.64 22.22
CA SER A 122 -13.94 -8.09 22.27
C SER A 122 -13.90 -6.56 22.35
N LEU A 123 -13.00 -6.01 23.17
CA LEU A 123 -12.77 -4.57 23.27
C LEU A 123 -12.28 -3.97 21.94
N ALA A 124 -11.35 -4.64 21.25
CA ALA A 124 -10.85 -4.19 19.95
C ALA A 124 -11.96 -4.10 18.90
N HIS A 125 -12.85 -5.09 18.85
CA HIS A 125 -14.02 -5.06 17.98
C HIS A 125 -14.98 -3.91 18.34
N GLU A 126 -15.24 -3.68 19.63
CA GLU A 126 -16.08 -2.58 20.09
C GLU A 126 -15.50 -1.22 19.68
N GLN A 127 -14.20 -1.03 19.86
CA GLN A 127 -13.47 0.17 19.41
C GLN A 127 -13.55 0.34 17.88
N GLU A 128 -13.37 -0.73 17.11
CA GLU A 128 -13.54 -0.71 15.64
C GLU A 128 -14.95 -0.26 15.24
N THR A 129 -15.99 -0.75 15.93
CA THR A 129 -17.38 -0.34 15.65
C THR A 129 -17.68 1.11 16.01
N ARG A 130 -16.98 1.66 17.01
CA ARG A 130 -17.09 3.07 17.42
C ARG A 130 -16.30 4.02 16.51
N GLY A 131 -15.39 3.49 15.70
CA GLY A 131 -14.48 4.28 14.88
C GLY A 131 -13.19 4.69 15.60
N ASP A 132 -12.94 4.13 16.79
CA ASP A 132 -11.74 4.35 17.60
C ASP A 132 -10.58 3.49 17.06
N PHE A 133 -10.20 3.76 15.80
CA PHE A 133 -9.33 2.87 15.03
C PHE A 133 -7.90 2.77 15.58
N LYS A 134 -7.41 3.79 16.28
CA LYS A 134 -6.06 3.78 16.88
C LYS A 134 -6.01 2.85 18.09
N GLU A 135 -7.02 2.94 18.93
CA GLU A 135 -7.20 2.11 20.11
C GLU A 135 -7.40 0.65 19.69
N ALA A 136 -8.24 0.40 18.68
CA ALA A 136 -8.44 -0.93 18.12
C ALA A 136 -7.14 -1.53 17.56
N GLU A 137 -6.34 -0.75 16.82
CA GLU A 137 -5.04 -1.19 16.32
C GLU A 137 -4.08 -1.56 17.46
N GLN A 138 -4.04 -0.76 18.52
CA GLN A 138 -3.20 -1.04 19.68
C GLN A 138 -3.63 -2.34 20.38
N ALA A 139 -4.94 -2.57 20.53
CA ALA A 139 -5.48 -3.80 21.11
C ALA A 139 -5.19 -5.04 20.23
N TYR A 140 -5.29 -4.92 18.90
CA TYR A 140 -4.91 -6.03 18.03
C TYR A 140 -3.40 -6.31 18.04
N ARG A 141 -2.55 -5.27 18.13
CA ARG A 141 -1.10 -5.46 18.26
C ARG A 141 -0.71 -6.13 19.57
N SER A 142 -1.29 -5.72 20.70
CA SER A 142 -1.01 -6.36 21.99
C SER A 142 -1.42 -7.84 22.00
N LEU A 143 -2.55 -8.18 21.34
CA LEU A 143 -2.93 -9.58 21.13
C LEU A 143 -1.89 -10.38 20.34
N LEU A 144 -1.26 -9.77 19.34
CA LEU A 144 -0.21 -10.42 18.55
C LEU A 144 1.13 -10.50 19.27
N GLU A 145 1.43 -9.58 20.18
CA GLU A 145 2.58 -9.67 21.09
C GLU A 145 2.42 -10.84 22.07
N ALA A 146 1.22 -11.04 22.61
CA ALA A 146 0.91 -12.16 23.48
C ALA A 146 0.78 -13.49 22.72
N SER A 147 0.18 -13.46 21.53
CA SER A 147 -0.05 -14.63 20.67
C SER A 147 0.08 -14.27 19.19
N TRP A 148 1.26 -14.55 18.64
CA TRP A 148 1.55 -14.31 17.23
C TRP A 148 0.64 -15.07 16.25
N SER A 149 -0.02 -16.13 16.71
CA SER A 149 -0.91 -16.98 15.90
C SER A 149 -2.40 -16.64 16.06
N ASN A 150 -2.74 -15.46 16.59
CA ASN A 150 -4.12 -15.02 16.73
C ASN A 150 -4.70 -14.56 15.38
N ALA A 151 -5.50 -15.44 14.75
CA ALA A 151 -6.14 -15.18 13.47
C ALA A 151 -7.03 -13.92 13.46
N GLN A 152 -7.83 -13.71 14.51
CA GLN A 152 -8.77 -12.59 14.56
C GLN A 152 -8.05 -11.24 14.74
N ALA A 153 -6.94 -11.23 15.50
CA ALA A 153 -6.11 -10.02 15.61
C ALA A 153 -5.44 -9.66 14.28
N HIS A 154 -4.95 -10.65 13.54
CA HIS A 154 -4.45 -10.43 12.18
C HIS A 154 -5.55 -9.94 11.23
N ALA A 155 -6.75 -10.52 11.27
CA ALA A 155 -7.87 -10.06 10.45
C ALA A 155 -8.28 -8.60 10.79
N GLY A 156 -8.35 -8.28 12.08
CA GLY A 156 -8.63 -6.93 12.58
C GLY A 156 -7.62 -5.89 12.10
N LEU A 157 -6.32 -6.15 12.28
CA LEU A 157 -5.28 -5.27 11.75
C LEU A 157 -5.38 -5.13 10.23
N GLY A 158 -5.58 -6.24 9.51
CA GLY A 158 -5.76 -6.23 8.07
C GLY A 158 -6.89 -5.31 7.60
N ARG A 159 -8.05 -5.37 8.26
CA ARG A 159 -9.18 -4.45 7.97
C ARG A 159 -8.83 -3.00 8.27
N LEU A 160 -8.19 -2.71 9.40
CA LEU A 160 -7.80 -1.34 9.77
C LEU A 160 -6.78 -0.77 8.78
N LEU A 161 -5.76 -1.54 8.42
CA LEU A 161 -4.74 -1.18 7.43
C LEU A 161 -5.37 -0.91 6.05
N SER A 162 -6.30 -1.77 5.63
CA SER A 162 -7.04 -1.59 4.38
C SER A 162 -7.81 -0.26 4.37
N ARG A 163 -8.47 0.10 5.48
CA ARG A 163 -9.18 1.39 5.61
C ARG A 163 -8.24 2.61 5.54
N ARG A 164 -6.99 2.46 5.97
CA ARG A 164 -5.96 3.52 5.85
C ARG A 164 -5.31 3.59 4.47
N GLY A 165 -5.58 2.62 3.59
CA GLY A 165 -4.95 2.52 2.27
C GLY A 165 -3.57 1.83 2.29
N GLU A 166 -3.17 1.26 3.42
CA GLU A 166 -1.93 0.47 3.57
C GLU A 166 -2.18 -0.96 3.06
N LEU A 167 -2.52 -1.07 1.77
CA LEU A 167 -3.08 -2.27 1.17
C LEU A 167 -2.11 -3.47 1.15
N GLN A 168 -0.81 -3.23 0.98
CA GLN A 168 0.19 -4.29 0.98
C GLN A 168 0.31 -4.93 2.36
N GLU A 169 0.41 -4.13 3.41
CA GLU A 169 0.46 -4.63 4.79
C GLU A 169 -0.85 -5.29 5.20
N ALA A 170 -1.99 -4.72 4.76
CA ALA A 170 -3.30 -5.31 4.97
C ALA A 170 -3.38 -6.72 4.38
N GLU A 171 -2.89 -6.92 3.15
CA GLU A 171 -2.88 -8.22 2.49
C GLU A 171 -2.04 -9.23 3.27
N GLU A 172 -0.84 -8.86 3.75
CA GLU A 172 0.00 -9.77 4.54
C GLU A 172 -0.70 -10.24 5.82
N HIS A 173 -1.34 -9.33 6.55
CA HIS A 173 -2.07 -9.67 7.76
C HIS A 173 -3.30 -10.55 7.47
N LEU A 174 -4.05 -10.24 6.42
CA LEU A 174 -5.22 -11.04 6.02
C LEU A 174 -4.82 -12.42 5.50
N GLN A 175 -3.68 -12.55 4.80
CA GLN A 175 -3.13 -13.85 4.41
C GLN A 175 -2.76 -14.70 5.63
N ARG A 176 -2.10 -14.11 6.63
CA ARG A 176 -1.80 -14.82 7.90
C ARG A 176 -3.08 -15.27 8.60
N ALA A 177 -4.10 -14.40 8.67
CA ALA A 177 -5.40 -14.75 9.25
C ALA A 177 -6.07 -15.91 8.49
N ALA A 178 -6.10 -15.87 7.16
CA ALA A 178 -6.68 -16.92 6.32
C ALA A 178 -5.92 -18.25 6.43
N LEU A 179 -4.60 -18.24 6.65
CA LEU A 179 -3.80 -19.44 6.90
C LEU A 179 -4.13 -20.06 8.26
N LEU A 180 -4.31 -19.22 9.29
CA LEU A 180 -4.61 -19.66 10.66
C LEU A 180 -6.05 -20.15 10.82
N GLN A 181 -7.00 -19.53 10.10
CA GLN A 181 -8.41 -19.94 10.06
C GLN A 181 -8.92 -20.06 8.62
N PRO A 182 -8.62 -21.19 7.93
CA PRO A 182 -8.97 -21.37 6.51
C PRO A 182 -10.47 -21.37 6.20
N GLY A 183 -11.32 -21.59 7.20
CA GLY A 183 -12.78 -21.61 7.08
C GLY A 183 -13.46 -20.27 7.36
N ASP A 184 -12.72 -19.22 7.71
CA ASP A 184 -13.32 -17.91 7.93
C ASP A 184 -13.62 -17.21 6.60
N ALA A 185 -14.88 -17.34 6.16
CA ALA A 185 -15.38 -16.70 4.95
C ALA A 185 -15.22 -15.18 4.98
N ARG A 186 -15.36 -14.56 6.16
CA ARG A 186 -15.22 -13.10 6.30
C ARG A 186 -13.80 -12.65 6.01
N THR A 187 -12.81 -13.30 6.63
CA THR A 187 -11.40 -12.99 6.40
C THR A 187 -11.00 -13.20 4.93
N ARG A 188 -11.51 -14.26 4.27
CA ARG A 188 -11.26 -14.48 2.84
C ARG A 188 -11.86 -13.39 1.95
N LEU A 189 -13.06 -12.91 2.28
CA LEU A 189 -13.68 -11.79 1.55
C LEU A 189 -12.95 -10.47 1.79
N ASP A 190 -12.50 -10.20 3.02
CA ASP A 190 -11.69 -9.02 3.32
C ASP A 190 -10.35 -9.08 2.54
N LEU A 191 -9.70 -10.26 2.47
CA LEU A 191 -8.50 -10.47 1.66
C LEU A 191 -8.77 -10.24 0.16
N ALA A 192 -9.85 -10.82 -0.36
CA ALA A 192 -10.25 -10.65 -1.76
C ALA A 192 -10.47 -9.17 -2.08
N ALA A 193 -11.16 -8.43 -1.22
CA ALA A 193 -11.39 -7.00 -1.40
C ALA A 193 -10.07 -6.22 -1.47
N VAL A 194 -9.13 -6.47 -0.57
CA VAL A 194 -7.79 -5.86 -0.62
C VAL A 194 -7.06 -6.21 -1.92
N GLN A 195 -7.17 -7.45 -2.38
CA GLN A 195 -6.55 -7.89 -3.64
C GLN A 195 -7.18 -7.22 -4.87
N VAL A 196 -8.48 -6.94 -4.86
CA VAL A 196 -9.13 -6.12 -5.90
C VAL A 196 -8.55 -4.71 -5.93
N TRP A 197 -8.38 -4.07 -4.77
CA TRP A 197 -7.75 -2.75 -4.68
C TRP A 197 -6.29 -2.74 -5.16
N LEU A 198 -5.59 -3.86 -4.99
CA LEU A 198 -4.23 -4.06 -5.49
C LEU A 198 -4.17 -4.50 -6.97
N LEU A 199 -5.30 -4.58 -7.67
CA LEU A 199 -5.44 -5.06 -9.05
C LEU A 199 -4.98 -6.51 -9.26
N ARG A 200 -5.03 -7.33 -8.19
CA ARG A 200 -4.65 -8.75 -8.19
C ARG A 200 -5.89 -9.62 -8.41
N TYR A 201 -6.53 -9.45 -9.55
CA TYR A 201 -7.84 -10.06 -9.84
C TYR A 201 -7.82 -11.59 -9.80
N SER A 202 -6.75 -12.23 -10.28
CA SER A 202 -6.58 -13.68 -10.22
C SER A 202 -6.56 -14.21 -8.79
N SER A 203 -5.78 -13.59 -7.91
CA SER A 203 -5.73 -13.93 -6.48
C SER A 203 -7.06 -13.67 -5.79
N ALA A 204 -7.70 -12.53 -6.06
CA ALA A 204 -9.01 -12.19 -5.50
C ALA A 204 -10.05 -13.25 -5.89
N ARG A 205 -10.10 -13.63 -7.18
CA ARG A 205 -10.99 -14.66 -7.71
C ARG A 205 -10.81 -15.99 -6.96
N GLN A 206 -9.57 -16.40 -6.70
CA GLN A 206 -9.29 -17.61 -5.94
C GLN A 206 -9.87 -17.56 -4.53
N GLN A 207 -9.72 -16.43 -3.82
CA GLN A 207 -10.25 -16.29 -2.47
C GLN A 207 -11.79 -16.31 -2.46
N ILE A 208 -12.42 -15.62 -3.41
CA ILE A 208 -13.87 -15.54 -3.54
C ILE A 208 -14.47 -16.92 -3.86
N GLN A 209 -13.85 -17.63 -4.81
CA GLN A 209 -14.30 -18.96 -5.22
C GLN A 209 -14.24 -19.95 -4.05
N ALA A 210 -13.19 -19.89 -3.24
CA ALA A 210 -13.08 -20.72 -2.04
C ALA A 210 -14.20 -20.47 -1.02
N VAL A 211 -14.73 -19.25 -0.94
CA VAL A 211 -15.89 -18.94 -0.08
C VAL A 211 -17.15 -19.59 -0.64
N VAL A 212 -17.40 -19.45 -1.95
CA VAL A 212 -18.59 -20.05 -2.61
C VAL A 212 -18.57 -21.58 -2.56
N GLU A 213 -17.39 -22.19 -2.64
CA GLU A 213 -17.22 -23.64 -2.55
C GLU A 213 -17.43 -24.18 -1.13
N ALA A 214 -16.94 -23.45 -0.11
CA ALA A 214 -17.09 -23.84 1.28
C ALA A 214 -18.52 -23.60 1.80
N GLU A 215 -19.12 -22.47 1.42
CA GLU A 215 -20.47 -22.06 1.79
C GLU A 215 -21.27 -21.75 0.51
N PRO A 216 -21.95 -22.73 -0.09
CA PRO A 216 -22.75 -22.48 -1.28
C PRO A 216 -23.99 -21.61 -1.04
N GLU A 217 -24.42 -21.45 0.21
CA GLU A 217 -25.62 -20.68 0.57
C GLU A 217 -25.30 -19.75 1.74
N GLY A 218 -25.97 -18.59 1.79
CA GLY A 218 -25.85 -17.61 2.87
C GLY A 218 -25.25 -16.27 2.43
N ALA A 219 -25.25 -15.31 3.36
CA ALA A 219 -24.88 -13.92 3.07
C ALA A 219 -23.44 -13.76 2.55
N HIS A 220 -22.49 -14.56 3.06
CA HIS A 220 -21.11 -14.55 2.54
C HIS A 220 -21.05 -15.06 1.11
N ALA A 221 -21.79 -16.13 0.78
CA ALA A 221 -21.87 -16.68 -0.58
C ALA A 221 -22.47 -15.67 -1.57
N ASP A 222 -23.53 -14.97 -1.17
CA ASP A 222 -24.19 -13.98 -2.02
C ASP A 222 -23.31 -12.75 -2.25
N GLY A 223 -22.63 -12.28 -1.18
CA GLY A 223 -21.61 -11.24 -1.28
C GLY A 223 -20.43 -11.67 -2.15
N ALA A 224 -19.96 -12.90 -2.00
CA ALA A 224 -18.87 -13.48 -2.78
C ALA A 224 -19.21 -13.52 -4.27
N ARG A 225 -20.40 -14.00 -4.65
CA ARG A 225 -20.86 -14.02 -6.05
C ARG A 225 -20.93 -12.62 -6.65
N THR A 226 -21.43 -11.66 -5.89
CA THR A 226 -21.49 -10.26 -6.33
C THR A 226 -20.09 -9.70 -6.57
N LEU A 227 -19.15 -9.98 -5.65
CA LEU A 227 -17.77 -9.57 -5.80
C LEU A 227 -17.08 -10.28 -6.98
N LEU A 228 -17.40 -11.56 -7.22
CA LEU A 228 -16.88 -12.32 -8.36
C LEU A 228 -17.28 -11.69 -9.69
N GLN A 229 -18.56 -11.33 -9.85
CA GLN A 229 -19.05 -10.63 -11.04
C GLN A 229 -18.34 -9.29 -11.26
N LEU A 230 -18.08 -8.55 -10.18
CA LEU A 230 -17.31 -7.31 -10.26
C LEU A 230 -15.87 -7.57 -10.70
N VAL A 231 -15.20 -8.57 -10.12
CA VAL A 231 -13.82 -8.94 -10.50
C VAL A 231 -13.75 -9.36 -11.97
N ASP A 232 -14.70 -10.16 -12.45
CA ASP A 232 -14.74 -10.58 -13.84
C ASP A 232 -14.96 -9.41 -14.81
N ALA A 233 -15.78 -8.43 -14.42
CA ALA A 233 -15.98 -7.21 -15.20
C ALA A 233 -14.74 -6.30 -15.21
N LEU A 234 -13.99 -6.23 -14.10
CA LEU A 234 -12.77 -5.43 -13.99
C LEU A 234 -11.56 -6.07 -14.71
N ASP A 235 -11.51 -7.40 -14.77
CA ASP A 235 -10.47 -8.19 -15.43
C ASP A 235 -10.76 -8.41 -16.92
N ALA A 236 -11.94 -8.00 -17.40
CA ALA A 236 -12.31 -8.13 -18.80
C ALA A 236 -11.36 -7.31 -19.69
N PRO A 237 -10.89 -7.87 -20.82
CA PRO A 237 -10.10 -7.10 -21.78
C PRO A 237 -10.94 -5.94 -22.30
N ALA A 238 -10.32 -4.77 -22.47
CA ALA A 238 -10.99 -3.62 -23.10
C ALA A 238 -11.53 -4.07 -24.46
N GLU A 239 -12.84 -3.92 -24.69
CA GLU A 239 -13.43 -4.28 -25.98
C GLU A 239 -12.76 -3.50 -27.12
N PRO A 240 -12.47 -4.16 -28.26
CA PRO A 240 -11.69 -3.60 -29.35
C PRO A 240 -12.38 -2.48 -30.13
#